data_AF-A0A357I861-F1
#
_entry.id   AF-A0A357I861-F1
#
_cell.length_a   1.000
_cell.length_b   1.000
_cell.length_c   1.000
_cell.angle_alpha   90.00
_cell.angle_beta   90.00
_cell.angle_gamma   90.00
#
_symmetry.space_group_name_H-M   'P 1'
#
loop_
_entity.id
_entity.type
_entity.pdbx_description
1 polymer ?
#
loop_
_entity_poly.entity_id
_entity_poly.type
_entity_poly.pdbx_seq_one_letter_code
_entity_poly.pdbx_strand_id
1 'polypeptide(L)'
;MLQFFLLLLPIVFSSFFFVFAVVGFFLDGRDKVQWSVEAWEVSVLTAILIIGFNALVLILVWFRALGMRHPLALSAAGHIALSLVLTSLVAKQLA
;
A
#
# COMPACT_ATOMS: atom_id res chain seq x y z
N MET A 1 -1.22 22.48 -5.35
CA MET A 1 -0.07 21.87 -4.66
C MET A 1 -0.47 20.77 -3.68
N LEU A 2 -1.24 21.04 -2.63
CA LEU A 2 -1.61 20.01 -1.63
C LEU A 2 -2.22 18.74 -2.25
N GLN A 3 -3.22 18.89 -3.13
CA GLN A 3 -3.87 17.75 -3.79
C GLN A 3 -2.89 16.86 -4.59
N PHE A 4 -1.88 17.46 -5.23
CA PHE A 4 -0.85 16.71 -5.93
C PHE A 4 -0.05 15.83 -4.98
N PHE A 5 0.38 16.37 -3.83
CA PHE A 5 1.09 15.58 -2.81
C PHE A 5 0.22 14.48 -2.19
N LEU A 6 -1.05 14.77 -1.92
CA LEU A 6 -1.99 13.78 -1.36
C LEU A 6 -2.25 12.60 -2.31
N LEU A 7 -2.09 12.80 -3.62
CA LEU A 7 -2.19 11.74 -4.63
C LEU A 7 -0.85 11.06 -4.90
N LEU A 8 0.25 11.81 -4.95
CA LEU A 8 1.56 11.28 -5.31
C LEU A 8 2.12 10.32 -4.25
N LEU A 9 2.04 10.71 -2.98
CA LEU A 9 2.62 9.92 -1.89
C LEU A 9 2.08 8.48 -1.85
N PRO A 10 0.76 8.22 -1.86
CA PRO A 10 0.24 6.86 -1.84
C PRO A 10 0.56 6.07 -3.13
N ILE A 11 0.73 6.74 -4.27
CA ILE A 11 1.19 6.09 -5.51
C ILE A 11 2.62 5.55 -5.34
N VAL A 12 3.53 6.36 -4.80
CA VAL A 12 4.93 5.96 -4.59
C VAL A 12 5.01 4.76 -3.64
N PHE A 13 4.35 4.82 -2.48
CA PHE A 13 4.33 3.72 -1.52
C PHE A 13 3.68 2.46 -2.09
N SER A 14 2.57 2.59 -2.82
CA SER A 14 1.89 1.44 -3.41
C SER A 14 2.71 0.81 -4.54
N SER A 15 3.44 1.61 -5.31
CA SER A 15 4.31 1.11 -6.38
C SER A 15 5.49 0.34 -5.80
N PHE A 16 6.13 0.88 -4.76
CA PHE A 16 7.15 0.15 -4.00
C PHE A 16 6.59 -1.17 -3.48
N PHE A 17 5.44 -1.14 -2.81
CA PHE A 17 4.86 -2.34 -2.21
C PHE A 17 4.47 -3.39 -3.25
N PHE A 18 3.93 -2.95 -4.40
CA PHE A 18 3.61 -3.82 -5.52
C PHE A 18 4.86 -4.55 -6.02
N VAL A 19 5.94 -3.81 -6.29
CA VAL A 19 7.21 -4.41 -6.74
C VAL A 19 7.74 -5.39 -5.69
N PHE A 20 7.76 -4.99 -4.42
CA PHE A 20 8.20 -5.84 -3.31
C PHE A 20 7.42 -7.16 -3.23
N ALA A 21 6.08 -7.09 -3.30
CA ALA A 21 5.22 -8.25 -3.22
C ALA A 21 5.33 -9.17 -4.44
N VAL A 22 5.57 -8.60 -5.63
CA VAL A 22 5.71 -9.35 -6.88
C VAL A 22 7.07 -10.01 -7.01
N VAL A 23 8.14 -9.34 -6.56
CA VAL A 23 9.52 -9.87 -6.60
C VAL A 23 9.62 -11.25 -5.94
N GLY A 24 8.87 -11.48 -4.86
CA GLY A 24 8.86 -12.78 -4.19
C GLY A 24 8.48 -13.97 -5.09
N PHE A 25 7.75 -13.77 -6.20
CA PHE A 25 7.48 -14.85 -7.18
C PHE A 25 8.66 -15.19 -8.09
N PHE A 26 9.63 -14.29 -8.20
CA PHE A 26 10.78 -14.42 -9.10
C PHE A 26 12.09 -14.74 -8.37
N LEU A 27 12.06 -14.77 -7.04
CA LEU A 27 13.21 -15.15 -6.23
C LEU A 27 13.22 -16.66 -6.00
N ASP A 28 14.40 -17.25 -6.12
CA ASP A 28 14.66 -18.68 -5.87
C ASP A 28 15.84 -18.87 -4.90
N GLY A 29 15.91 -20.07 -4.31
CA GLY A 29 17.06 -20.50 -3.50
C GLY A 29 17.38 -19.55 -2.33
N ARG A 30 18.64 -19.12 -2.25
CA ARG A 30 19.16 -18.28 -1.16
C ARG A 30 18.45 -16.93 -1.07
N ASP A 31 18.19 -16.29 -2.21
CA ASP A 31 17.62 -14.95 -2.26
C ASP A 31 16.16 -14.97 -1.77
N LYS A 32 15.42 -16.03 -2.11
CA LYS A 32 14.06 -16.25 -1.59
C LYS A 32 14.04 -16.39 -0.08
N VAL A 33 15.00 -17.12 0.49
CA VAL A 33 15.12 -17.28 1.95
C VAL A 33 15.42 -15.93 2.59
N GLN A 34 16.40 -15.17 2.09
CA GLN A 34 16.75 -13.86 2.65
C GLN A 34 15.58 -12.88 2.59
N TRP A 35 14.88 -12.81 1.46
CA TRP A 35 13.67 -11.99 1.32
C TRP A 35 12.57 -12.43 2.30
N SER A 36 12.33 -13.74 2.45
CA SER A 36 11.25 -14.25 3.29
C SER A 36 11.38 -13.90 4.78
N VAL A 37 12.61 -13.68 5.26
CA VAL A 37 12.91 -13.31 6.65
C VAL A 37 12.29 -11.96 7.02
N GLU A 38 12.35 -10.99 6.11
CA GLU A 38 11.84 -9.62 6.32
C GLU A 38 10.48 -9.38 5.64
N ALA A 39 10.07 -10.27 4.72
CA ALA A 39 8.87 -10.11 3.90
C ALA A 39 7.61 -9.78 4.69
N TRP A 40 7.36 -10.53 5.77
CA TRP A 40 6.18 -10.30 6.59
C TRP A 40 6.21 -8.91 7.25
N GLU A 41 7.31 -8.59 7.94
CA GLU A 41 7.46 -7.32 8.65
C GLU A 41 7.36 -6.11 7.72
N VAL A 42 8.09 -6.14 6.60
CA VAL A 42 8.06 -5.09 5.58
C VAL A 42 6.65 -4.93 5.00
N SER A 43 5.95 -6.05 4.72
CA SER A 43 4.60 -6.00 4.14
C SER A 43 3.56 -5.41 5.10
N VAL A 44 3.63 -5.75 6.38
CA VAL A 44 2.71 -5.24 7.40
C VAL A 44 2.99 -3.77 7.68
N LEU A 45 4.27 -3.39 7.85
CA LEU A 45 4.65 -2.00 8.10
C LEU A 45 4.26 -1.09 6.94
N THR A 46 4.53 -1.53 5.71
CA THR A 46 4.17 -0.77 4.49
C THR A 46 2.65 -0.62 4.37
N ALA A 47 1.88 -1.68 4.65
CA ALA A 47 0.42 -1.61 4.64
C ALA A 47 -0.12 -0.65 5.70
N ILE A 48 0.42 -0.67 6.93
CA ILE A 48 0.04 0.28 7.99
C ILE A 48 0.28 1.73 7.55
N LEU A 49 1.43 2.02 6.94
CA LEU A 49 1.73 3.37 6.44
C LEU A 49 0.77 3.82 5.34
N ILE A 50 0.48 2.95 4.37
CA ILE A 50 -0.47 3.23 3.29
C ILE A 50 -1.87 3.45 3.87
N ILE A 51 -2.34 2.55 4.74
CA ILE A 51 -3.68 2.62 5.34
C ILE A 51 -3.82 3.87 6.19
N GLY A 52 -2.84 4.14 7.06
CA GLY A 52 -2.85 5.31 7.95
C GLY A 52 -2.89 6.62 7.18
N PHE A 53 -2.01 6.78 6.18
CA PHE A 53 -2.00 8.00 5.37
C PHE A 53 -3.31 8.20 4.58
N ASN A 54 -3.82 7.15 3.95
CA ASN A 54 -5.05 7.25 3.16
C ASN A 54 -6.29 7.42 4.04
N ALA A 55 -6.31 6.88 5.26
CA ALA A 55 -7.35 7.18 6.25
C ALA A 55 -7.36 8.67 6.60
N LEU A 56 -6.18 9.30 6.79
CA LEU A 56 -6.09 10.76 6.98
C LEU A 56 -6.60 11.54 5.77
N VAL A 57 -6.32 11.08 4.54
CA VAL A 57 -6.88 11.69 3.31
C VAL A 57 -8.40 11.60 3.29
N LEU A 58 -8.99 10.46 3.65
CA LEU A 58 -10.45 10.29 3.73
C LEU A 58 -11.06 11.21 4.79
N ILE A 59 -10.44 11.31 5.96
CA ILE A 59 -10.83 12.24 7.02
C ILE A 59 -10.79 13.70 6.51
N LEU A 60 -9.75 14.09 5.78
CA LEU A 60 -9.65 15.42 5.18
C LEU A 60 -10.73 15.68 4.13
N VAL A 61 -11.03 14.70 3.28
CA VAL A 61 -12.11 14.78 2.28
C VAL A 61 -13.46 14.97 2.97
N TRP A 62 -13.70 14.25 4.06
CA TRP A 62 -14.90 14.37 4.88
C TRP A 62 -15.01 15.75 5.53
N PHE A 63 -13.96 16.25 6.19
CA PHE A 63 -13.94 17.59 6.79
C PHE A 63 -14.16 18.71 5.76
N ARG A 64 -13.74 18.51 4.51
CA ARG A 64 -13.93 19.48 3.43
C ARG A 64 -15.26 19.30 2.67
N ALA A 65 -16.12 18.36 3.09
CA ALA A 65 -17.40 18.06 2.45
C ALA A 65 -17.29 17.76 0.93
N LEU A 66 -16.15 17.22 0.47
CA LEU A 66 -15.88 17.00 -0.96
C LEU A 66 -16.63 15.77 -1.53
N GLY A 67 -17.23 14.95 -0.66
CA GLY A 67 -18.01 13.76 -1.03
C GLY A 67 -17.16 12.54 -1.39
N MET A 68 -17.74 11.34 -1.29
CA MET A 68 -17.02 10.06 -1.51
C MET A 68 -16.68 9.78 -2.98
N ARG A 69 -17.32 10.48 -3.92
CA ARG A 69 -17.01 10.39 -5.35
C ARG A 69 -15.82 11.27 -5.75
N HIS A 70 -15.29 12.07 -4.83
CA HIS A 70 -14.14 12.92 -5.10
C HIS A 70 -12.90 12.05 -5.43
N PRO A 71 -12.06 12.44 -6.41
CA PRO A 71 -10.89 11.66 -6.80
C PRO A 71 -9.96 11.27 -5.64
N LEU A 72 -9.81 12.16 -4.64
CA LEU A 72 -9.02 11.86 -3.42
C LEU A 72 -9.61 10.70 -2.60
N ALA A 73 -10.93 10.64 -2.44
CA ALA A 73 -11.55 9.54 -1.69
C ALA A 73 -11.45 8.21 -2.43
N LEU A 74 -11.70 8.23 -3.74
CA LEU A 74 -11.58 7.04 -4.57
C LEU A 74 -10.14 6.51 -4.62
N SER A 75 -9.17 7.41 -4.79
CA SER A 75 -7.74 7.06 -4.75
C SER A 75 -7.36 6.48 -3.38
N ALA A 76 -7.75 7.14 -2.29
CA ALA A 76 -7.43 6.68 -0.94
C ALA A 76 -8.01 5.30 -0.63
N ALA A 77 -9.28 5.08 -0.94
CA ALA A 77 -9.93 3.78 -0.79
C ALA A 77 -9.25 2.69 -1.66
N GLY A 78 -8.88 3.03 -2.89
CA GLY A 78 -8.16 2.14 -3.80
C GLY A 78 -6.80 1.71 -3.25
N HIS A 79 -6.01 2.63 -2.70
CA HIS A 79 -4.71 2.31 -2.12
C HIS A 79 -4.83 1.49 -0.82
N ILE A 80 -5.84 1.76 0.01
CA ILE A 80 -6.15 0.90 1.17
C ILE A 80 -6.45 -0.52 0.70
N ALA A 81 -7.38 -0.69 -0.24
CA ALA A 81 -7.74 -2.01 -0.75
C ALA A 81 -6.53 -2.73 -1.38
N LEU A 82 -5.74 -2.01 -2.19
CA LEU A 82 -4.54 -2.56 -2.83
C LEU A 82 -3.51 -3.02 -1.78
N SER A 83 -3.26 -2.24 -0.73
CA SER A 83 -2.31 -2.65 0.33
C SER A 83 -2.73 -3.94 1.01
N LEU A 84 -4.02 -4.12 1.30
CA LEU A 84 -4.54 -5.35 1.90
C LEU A 84 -4.36 -6.57 0.98
N VAL A 85 -4.61 -6.38 -0.33
CA VAL A 85 -4.39 -7.42 -1.35
C VAL A 85 -2.91 -7.79 -1.42
N LEU A 86 -2.01 -6.81 -1.43
CA LEU A 86 -0.56 -7.05 -1.50
C LEU A 86 0.00 -7.71 -0.24
N THR A 87 -0.45 -7.31 0.95
CA THR A 87 -0.08 -8.02 2.20
C THR A 87 -0.56 -9.46 2.17
N SER A 88 -1.79 -9.71 1.70
CA SER A 88 -2.32 -11.07 1.55
C SER A 88 -1.53 -11.88 0.52
N LEU A 89 -1.04 -11.24 -0.54
CA LEU A 89 -0.19 -11.86 -1.55
C LEU A 89 1.17 -12.26 -0.97
N VAL A 90 1.80 -11.40 -0.17
CA VAL A 90 3.04 -11.74 0.55
C VAL A 90 2.80 -12.87 1.54
N ALA A 91 1.72 -12.81 2.33
CA ALA A 91 1.36 -13.86 3.28
C ALA A 91 1.26 -15.23 2.63
N LYS A 92 0.61 -15.31 1.45
CA LYS A 92 0.49 -16.55 0.67
C LYS A 92 1.83 -17.10 0.16
N GLN A 93 2.84 -16.26 -0.02
CA GLN A 93 4.17 -16.69 -0.46
C GLN A 93 5.05 -17.19 0.69
N LEU A 94 4.62 -16.98 1.93
CA LEU A 94 5.31 -17.42 3.15
C LEU A 94 4.68 -18.68 3.76
N ALA A 95 3.45 -19.03 3.36
CA ALA A 95 2.74 -20.24 3.77
C ALA A 95 3.10 -21.42 2.86
#